data_AF-A0A136N2X0-F1
#
_entry.id   AF-A0A136N2X0-F1
#
_cell.length_a   1.000
_cell.length_b   1.000
_cell.length_c   1.000
_cell.angle_alpha   90.00
_cell.angle_beta   90.00
_cell.angle_gamma   90.00
#
_symmetry.space_group_name_H-M   'P 1'
#
loop_
_entity.id
_entity.type
_entity.pdbx_description
1 polymer ?
#
loop_
_entity_poly.entity_id
_entity_poly.type
_entity_poly.pdbx_seq_one_letter_code
_entity_poly.pdbx_strand_id
1 'polypeptide(L)'
;MKLYWSGLIVTLVVLIPVLAFMLQIPDLKPYLDLSVFSVGMFIMMSIILYLILRRSVLRQNHRLFLSVTMVNLLAKMVLTIVILLVYQLVAHTADTKFVWPFLVIYVSFTIFETWFMSDMARKKP
;
A
#
# COMPACT_ATOMS: atom_id res chain seq x y z
N MET A 1 16.60 -1.05 -9.46
CA MET A 1 16.75 -1.24 -7.99
C MET A 1 16.77 0.09 -7.25
N LYS A 2 17.65 1.05 -7.59
CA LYS A 2 17.62 2.41 -7.00
C LYS A 2 16.24 3.08 -7.13
N LEU A 3 15.59 2.93 -8.28
CA LEU A 3 14.27 3.51 -8.56
C LEU A 3 13.15 3.05 -7.60
N TYR A 4 13.15 1.79 -7.17
CA TYR A 4 12.14 1.28 -6.21
C TYR A 4 12.29 1.95 -4.85
N TRP A 5 13.51 1.98 -4.33
CA TRP A 5 13.81 2.61 -3.04
C TRP A 5 13.54 4.12 -3.07
N SER A 6 13.91 4.80 -4.17
CA SER A 6 13.57 6.21 -4.37
C SER A 6 12.05 6.43 -4.39
N GLY A 7 11.29 5.60 -5.11
CA GLY A 7 9.83 5.72 -5.14
C GLY A 7 9.17 5.44 -3.79
N LEU A 8 9.67 4.46 -3.02
CA LEU A 8 9.17 4.16 -1.68
C LEU A 8 9.44 5.34 -0.73
N ILE A 9 10.64 5.92 -0.76
CA ILE A 9 10.99 7.11 0.04
C ILE A 9 10.10 8.28 -0.36
N VAL A 10 9.93 8.56 -1.65
CA VAL A 10 9.05 9.65 -2.13
C VAL A 10 7.62 9.43 -1.63
N THR A 11 7.12 8.20 -1.71
CA THR A 11 5.77 7.87 -1.22
C THR A 11 5.65 8.17 0.27
N LEU A 12 6.61 7.71 1.09
CA LEU A 12 6.60 8.00 2.53
C LEU A 12 6.72 9.49 2.85
N VAL A 13 7.61 10.21 2.15
CA VAL A 13 7.81 11.66 2.32
C VAL A 13 6.54 12.44 1.97
N VAL A 14 5.78 12.00 0.97
CA VAL A 14 4.47 12.60 0.62
C VAL A 14 3.39 12.22 1.63
N LEU A 15 3.45 10.99 2.17
CA LEU A 15 2.42 10.45 3.05
C LEU A 15 2.49 11.05 4.47
N ILE A 16 3.70 11.37 4.95
CA ILE A 16 3.92 12.02 6.26
C ILE A 16 3.15 13.34 6.41
N PRO A 17 3.28 14.36 5.52
CA PRO A 17 2.54 15.62 5.65
C PRO A 17 1.03 15.43 5.48
N VAL A 18 0.59 14.46 4.67
CA VAL A 18 -0.84 14.15 4.51
C VAL A 18 -1.42 13.58 5.81
N LEU A 19 -0.72 12.66 6.47
CA LEU A 19 -1.12 12.16 7.78
C LEU A 19 -1.04 13.25 8.87
N ALA A 20 -0.01 14.11 8.82
CA ALA A 20 0.13 15.25 9.73
C ALA A 20 -1.01 16.27 9.57
N PHE A 21 -1.54 16.45 8.36
CA PHE A 21 -2.73 17.26 8.12
C PHE A 21 -3.99 16.58 8.67
N MET A 22 -4.16 15.27 8.45
CA MET A 22 -5.29 14.51 9.00
C MET A 22 -5.34 14.52 10.54
N LEU A 23 -4.18 14.60 11.19
CA LEU A 23 -4.05 14.76 12.64
C LEU A 23 -4.64 16.07 13.19
N GLN A 24 -4.78 17.11 12.36
CA GLN A 24 -5.40 18.36 12.78
C GLN A 24 -6.93 18.26 12.89
N ILE A 25 -7.53 17.21 12.32
CA ILE A 25 -8.97 16.97 12.34
C ILE A 25 -9.32 16.17 13.61
N PRO A 26 -10.07 16.73 14.57
CA PRO A 26 -10.35 16.09 15.86
C PRO A 26 -10.99 14.70 15.74
N ASP A 27 -11.87 14.53 14.76
CA ASP A 27 -12.58 13.28 14.47
C ASP A 27 -11.66 12.16 13.96
N LEU A 28 -10.47 12.49 13.46
CA LEU A 28 -9.54 11.53 12.85
C LEU A 28 -8.39 11.13 13.76
N LYS A 29 -8.11 11.91 14.82
CA LYS A 29 -7.07 11.62 15.82
C LYS A 29 -7.17 10.22 16.45
N PRO A 30 -8.37 9.68 16.77
CA PRO A 30 -8.47 8.35 17.40
C PRO A 30 -8.00 7.20 16.49
N TYR A 31 -7.91 7.42 15.18
CA TYR A 31 -7.61 6.37 14.20
C TYR A 31 -6.13 6.34 13.78
N LEU A 32 -5.25 6.96 14.57
CA LEU A 32 -3.81 6.94 14.32
C LEU A 32 -3.22 5.53 14.35
N ASP A 33 -3.68 4.71 15.28
CA ASP A 33 -3.20 3.34 15.44
C ASP A 33 -3.45 2.53 14.16
N LEU A 34 -4.66 2.67 13.59
CA LEU A 34 -5.00 2.08 12.30
C LEU A 34 -4.12 2.62 11.18
N SER A 35 -3.87 3.93 11.17
CA SER A 35 -3.07 4.59 10.13
C SER A 35 -1.62 4.08 10.14
N VAL A 36 -0.97 4.05 11.31
CA VAL A 36 0.41 3.55 11.48
C VAL A 36 0.49 2.07 11.12
N PHE A 37 -0.45 1.27 11.60
CA PHE A 37 -0.53 -0.16 11.27
C PHE A 37 -0.65 -0.38 9.76
N SER A 38 -1.53 0.39 9.10
CA SER A 38 -1.77 0.30 7.66
C SER A 38 -0.52 0.68 6.86
N VAL A 39 0.19 1.74 7.25
CA VAL A 39 1.46 2.11 6.59
C VAL A 39 2.47 0.96 6.67
N GLY A 40 2.70 0.39 7.86
CA GLY A 40 3.62 -0.73 8.02
C GLY A 40 3.22 -1.94 7.17
N MET A 41 1.93 -2.23 7.13
CA MET A 41 1.34 -3.33 6.38
C MET A 41 1.52 -3.16 4.86
N PHE A 42 1.26 -1.98 4.31
CA PHE A 42 1.48 -1.70 2.88
C PHE A 42 2.96 -1.63 2.50
N ILE A 43 3.85 -1.15 3.38
CA ILE A 43 5.30 -1.24 3.17
C ILE A 43 5.72 -2.70 3.04
N MET A 44 5.26 -3.56 3.95
CA MET A 44 5.58 -4.98 3.94
C MET A 44 5.09 -5.66 2.65
N MET A 45 3.84 -5.42 2.25
CA MET A 45 3.32 -5.93 0.97
C MET A 45 4.15 -5.47 -0.22
N SER A 46 4.49 -4.18 -0.28
CA SER A 46 5.30 -3.63 -1.37
C SER A 46 6.69 -4.28 -1.43
N ILE A 47 7.33 -4.54 -0.28
CA ILE A 47 8.62 -5.23 -0.23
C ILE A 47 8.49 -6.66 -0.75
N ILE A 48 7.46 -7.40 -0.32
CA ILE A 48 7.20 -8.77 -0.79
C ILE A 48 7.02 -8.76 -2.31
N LEU A 49 6.18 -7.85 -2.81
CA LEU A 49 5.92 -7.69 -4.24
C LEU A 49 7.21 -7.40 -5.02
N TYR A 50 8.04 -6.47 -4.53
CA TYR A 50 9.33 -6.14 -5.13
C TYR A 50 10.26 -7.36 -5.22
N LEU A 51 10.36 -8.16 -4.15
CA LEU A 51 11.22 -9.35 -4.12
C LEU A 51 10.77 -10.39 -5.14
N ILE A 52 9.45 -10.63 -5.26
CA ILE A 52 8.90 -11.61 -6.21
C ILE A 52 9.06 -11.10 -7.65
N LEU A 53 8.71 -9.85 -7.93
CA LEU A 53 8.83 -9.27 -9.28
C LEU A 53 10.29 -9.21 -9.74
N ARG A 54 11.24 -8.88 -8.85
CA ARG A 54 12.67 -8.93 -9.15
C ARG A 54 13.11 -10.32 -9.63
N ARG A 55 12.66 -11.39 -8.94
CA ARG A 55 12.96 -12.78 -9.36
C ARG A 55 12.32 -13.12 -10.71
N SER A 56 11.14 -12.56 -10.98
CA SER A 56 10.38 -12.79 -12.22
C SER A 56 11.07 -12.20 -13.44
N VAL A 57 11.56 -10.96 -13.32
CA VAL A 57 12.29 -10.25 -14.39
C VAL A 57 13.60 -10.96 -14.71
N LEU A 58 14.35 -11.42 -13.69
CA LEU A 58 15.60 -12.17 -13.89
C LEU A 58 15.40 -13.49 -14.65
N ARG A 59 14.22 -14.11 -14.55
CA ARG A 59 13.88 -15.37 -15.24
C ARG A 59 13.11 -15.15 -16.54
N GLN A 60 12.92 -13.89 -16.99
CA GLN A 60 12.13 -13.49 -18.16
C GLN A 60 10.70 -14.10 -18.21
N ASN A 61 10.15 -14.47 -17.05
CA ASN A 61 8.89 -15.20 -16.98
C ASN A 61 7.70 -14.23 -16.94
N HIS A 62 7.20 -13.87 -18.12
CA HIS A 62 6.11 -12.90 -18.27
C HIS A 62 4.81 -13.33 -17.59
N ARG A 63 4.47 -14.62 -17.68
CA ARG A 63 3.25 -15.16 -17.07
C ARG A 63 3.29 -15.00 -15.55
N LEU A 64 4.46 -15.25 -14.94
CA LEU A 64 4.64 -15.11 -13.50
C LEU A 64 4.60 -13.64 -13.05
N PHE A 65 5.16 -12.71 -13.85
CA PHE A 65 5.05 -11.27 -13.58
C PHE A 65 3.58 -10.81 -13.54
N LEU A 66 2.81 -11.13 -14.58
CA LEU A 66 1.39 -10.75 -14.65
C LEU A 66 0.56 -11.39 -13.54
N SER A 67 0.76 -12.69 -13.27
CA SER A 67 0.01 -13.38 -12.21
C SER A 67 0.30 -12.79 -10.84
N VAL A 68 1.56 -12.43 -10.54
CA VAL A 68 1.95 -11.84 -9.26
C VAL A 68 1.34 -10.45 -9.10
N THR A 69 1.36 -9.63 -10.15
CA THR A 69 0.70 -8.32 -10.13
C THR A 69 -0.81 -8.45 -9.87
N MET A 70 -1.50 -9.36 -10.56
CA MET A 70 -2.93 -9.60 -10.34
C MET A 70 -3.23 -10.08 -8.92
N VAL A 71 -2.47 -11.06 -8.44
CA VAL A 71 -2.63 -11.60 -7.08
C VAL A 71 -2.40 -10.51 -6.04
N ASN A 72 -1.41 -9.63 -6.22
CA ASN A 72 -1.16 -8.53 -5.29
C ASN A 72 -2.33 -7.53 -5.25
N LEU A 73 -2.90 -7.17 -6.41
CA LEU A 73 -4.06 -6.28 -6.47
C LEU A 73 -5.26 -6.89 -5.74
N LEU A 74 -5.57 -8.16 -6.00
CA LEU A 74 -6.66 -8.88 -5.35
C LEU A 74 -6.43 -9.05 -3.85
N ALA A 75 -5.23 -9.47 -3.46
CA ALA A 75 -4.85 -9.65 -2.06
C ALA A 75 -5.03 -8.34 -1.28
N LYS A 76 -4.62 -7.20 -1.85
CA LYS A 76 -4.83 -5.88 -1.22
C LYS A 76 -6.29 -5.52 -1.06
N MET A 77 -7.12 -5.78 -2.06
CA MET A 77 -8.56 -5.49 -1.97
C MET A 77 -9.22 -6.30 -0.86
N VAL A 78 -8.99 -7.62 -0.84
CA VAL A 78 -9.53 -8.51 0.19
C VAL A 78 -9.02 -8.09 1.57
N LEU A 79 -7.73 -7.86 1.68
CA LEU A 79 -7.11 -7.55 2.96
C LEU A 79 -7.55 -6.18 3.50
N THR A 80 -7.77 -5.20 2.62
CA THR A 80 -8.38 -3.91 2.98
C THR A 80 -9.75 -4.12 3.62
N ILE A 81 -10.62 -4.91 2.99
CA ILE A 81 -11.95 -5.21 3.52
C ILE A 81 -11.84 -5.89 4.89
N VAL A 82 -10.98 -6.92 5.00
CA VAL A 82 -10.77 -7.65 6.24
C VAL A 82 -10.29 -6.72 7.36
N ILE A 83 -9.28 -5.89 7.11
CA ILE A 83 -8.75 -4.96 8.12
C ILE A 83 -9.83 -3.99 8.59
N LEU A 84 -10.58 -3.38 7.67
CA LEU A 84 -11.60 -2.39 8.02
C LEU A 84 -12.74 -3.02 8.83
N LEU A 85 -13.18 -4.23 8.47
CA LEU A 85 -14.21 -4.97 9.21
C LEU A 85 -13.71 -5.36 10.61
N VAL A 86 -12.49 -5.92 10.71
CA VAL A 86 -11.90 -6.29 11.99
C VAL A 86 -11.73 -5.07 12.89
N TYR A 87 -11.26 -3.95 12.33
CA TYR A 87 -11.09 -2.72 13.09
C TYR A 87 -12.43 -2.20 13.61
N GLN A 88 -13.49 -2.20 12.78
CA GLN A 88 -14.83 -1.80 13.20
C GLN A 88 -15.38 -2.67 14.34
N LEU A 89 -15.15 -3.99 14.26
CA LEU A 89 -15.58 -4.94 15.30
C LEU A 89 -14.86 -4.73 16.63
N VAL A 90 -13.54 -4.48 16.60
CA VAL A 90 -12.71 -4.33 17.80
C VAL A 90 -12.86 -2.95 18.44
N ALA A 91 -12.93 -1.89 17.63
CA ALA A 91 -13.01 -0.52 18.12
C ALA A 91 -14.43 -0.12 18.57
N HIS A 92 -15.45 -0.95 18.30
CA HIS A 92 -16.87 -0.67 18.57
C HIS A 92 -17.33 0.72 18.08
N THR A 93 -16.66 1.26 17.06
CA THR A 93 -16.94 2.59 16.53
C THR A 93 -18.19 2.54 15.66
N ALA A 94 -19.22 3.31 16.02
CA ALA A 94 -20.39 3.52 15.16
C ALA A 94 -20.04 4.35 13.91
N ASP A 95 -18.99 5.17 13.98
CA ASP A 95 -18.55 6.05 12.89
C ASP A 95 -17.59 5.34 11.92
N THR A 96 -17.81 5.54 10.61
CA THR A 96 -16.97 4.97 9.52
C THR A 96 -15.83 5.89 9.09
N LYS A 97 -15.56 6.96 9.84
CA LYS A 97 -14.57 7.99 9.50
C LYS A 97 -13.13 7.45 9.43
N PHE A 98 -12.83 6.35 10.12
CA PHE A 98 -11.54 5.65 10.08
C PHE A 98 -11.17 5.11 8.69
N VAL A 99 -12.14 4.98 7.78
CA VAL A 99 -11.90 4.53 6.40
C VAL A 99 -11.08 5.57 5.62
N TRP A 100 -11.28 6.86 5.88
CA TRP A 100 -10.58 7.93 5.16
C TRP A 100 -9.04 7.87 5.25
N PRO A 101 -8.43 7.84 6.44
CA PRO A 101 -6.97 7.78 6.56
C PRO A 101 -6.44 6.46 5.99
N PHE A 102 -7.16 5.35 6.19
CA PHE A 102 -6.81 4.06 5.58
C PHE A 102 -6.78 4.15 4.05
N LEU A 103 -7.82 4.74 3.45
CA LEU A 103 -7.97 4.83 2.00
C LEU A 103 -6.86 5.68 1.37
N VAL A 104 -6.50 6.79 2.01
CA VAL A 104 -5.37 7.64 1.57
C VAL A 104 -4.06 6.85 1.53
N ILE A 105 -3.80 6.04 2.57
CA ILE A 105 -2.63 5.16 2.60
C ILE A 105 -2.70 4.13 1.47
N TYR A 106 -3.83 3.42 1.35
CA TYR A 106 -4.07 2.42 0.31
C TYR A 106 -3.82 2.99 -1.09
N VAL A 107 -4.39 4.15 -1.42
CA VAL A 107 -4.26 4.78 -2.74
C VAL A 107 -2.82 5.20 -2.99
N SER A 108 -2.16 5.82 -2.02
CA SER A 108 -0.77 6.27 -2.15
C SER A 108 0.17 5.11 -2.48
N PHE A 109 0.04 4.00 -1.74
CA PHE A 109 0.81 2.80 -2.04
C PHE A 109 0.40 2.16 -3.36
N THR A 110 -0.88 2.18 -3.74
CA THR A 110 -1.34 1.62 -5.02
C THR A 110 -0.77 2.38 -6.22
N ILE A 111 -0.72 3.71 -6.15
CA ILE A 111 -0.10 4.55 -7.18
C ILE A 111 1.40 4.22 -7.30
N PHE A 112 2.10 4.19 -6.17
CA PHE A 112 3.51 3.81 -6.13
C PHE A 112 3.76 2.42 -6.73
N GLU A 113 2.94 1.44 -6.33
CA GLU A 113 3.08 0.07 -6.82
C GLU A 113 2.86 -0.02 -8.32
N THR A 114 1.80 0.61 -8.82
CA THR A 114 1.46 0.63 -10.24
C THR A 114 2.58 1.30 -11.06
N TRP A 115 3.12 2.41 -10.55
CA TRP A 115 4.23 3.11 -11.19
C TRP A 115 5.48 2.25 -11.29
N PHE A 116 5.91 1.61 -10.19
CA PHE A 116 7.13 0.80 -10.23
C PHE A 116 6.92 -0.48 -11.06
N MET A 117 5.74 -1.10 -11.02
CA MET A 117 5.43 -2.27 -11.84
C MET A 117 5.50 -1.92 -13.33
N SER A 118 4.98 -0.74 -13.70
CA SER A 118 5.04 -0.24 -15.07
C SER A 118 6.48 0.06 -15.53
N ASP A 119 7.33 0.59 -14.65
CA ASP A 119 8.77 0.74 -14.91
C ASP A 119 9.47 -0.61 -15.11
N MET A 120 9.19 -1.58 -14.23
CA MET A 120 9.75 -2.94 -14.35
C MET A 120 9.31 -3.65 -15.62
N ALA A 121 8.06 -3.45 -16.05
CA ALA A 121 7.54 -4.01 -17.30
C ALA A 121 8.21 -3.41 -18.54
N ARG A 122 8.58 -2.12 -18.51
CA ARG A 122 9.29 -1.42 -19.60
C ARG A 122 10.77 -1.79 -19.70
N LYS A 123 11.42 -2.13 -18.59
CA LYS A 123 12.84 -2.56 -18.56
C LYS A 123 13.08 -3.99 -19.07
N LYS A 124 12.15 -4.53 -19.88
CA LYS A 124 12.39 -5.74 -20.66
C LYS A 124 13.55 -5.48 -21.64
N PRO A 125 14.47 -6.45 -21.84
CA PRO A 125 15.24 -6.53 -23.08
C PRO A 125 14.32 -6.84 -24.26
#